data_AF-A0A7S0ARR3-F1
#
_entry.id   AF-A0A7S0ARR3-F1
#
_cell.length_a   1.000
_cell.length_b   1.000
_cell.length_c   1.000
_cell.angle_alpha   90.00
_cell.angle_beta   90.00
_cell.angle_gamma   90.00
#
_symmetry.space_group_name_H-M   'P 1'
#
loop_
_entity.id
_entity.type
_entity.pdbx_description
1 polymer ?
#
loop_
_entity_poly.entity_id
_entity_poly.type
_entity_poly.pdbx_seq_one_letter_code
_entity_poly.pdbx_strand_id
1 'polypeptide(L)'
;QKLLRKVSLYSWKGDENIRTAKILRRYHIQNREDYVAYSKICGQVTKLSAKLKTLKADDSFRIAMTEQLLDKLFDMGIVTTKKSLQKAEEITASALCRRRLPVVMVRMKMAETVRTAVTLVEQGQVRVG
;
A
#
# COMPACT_ATOMS: atom_id res chain seq x y z
N GLN A 1 -16.12 37.60 6.58
CA GLN A 1 -16.00 36.16 6.93
C GLN A 1 -15.43 35.98 8.36
N LYS A 2 -16.08 36.54 9.41
CA LYS A 2 -15.58 36.46 10.80
C LYS A 2 -16.17 35.29 11.62
N LEU A 3 -17.39 34.85 11.29
CA LEU A 3 -18.16 33.88 12.08
C LEU A 3 -17.97 32.41 11.63
N LEU A 4 -17.70 32.17 10.34
CA LEU A 4 -17.59 30.82 9.75
C LEU A 4 -16.13 30.34 9.62
N ARG A 5 -15.36 30.39 10.72
CA ARG A 5 -13.93 30.01 10.70
C ARG A 5 -13.67 28.50 10.68
N LYS A 6 -14.65 27.69 11.11
CA LYS A 6 -14.56 26.22 11.18
C LYS A 6 -15.44 25.51 10.14
N VAL A 7 -16.10 26.26 9.24
CA VAL A 7 -17.00 25.68 8.24
C VAL A 7 -16.24 25.55 6.93
N SER A 8 -15.81 24.33 6.64
CA SER A 8 -15.34 23.93 5.31
C SER A 8 -16.26 22.83 4.80
N LEU A 9 -16.98 23.12 3.72
CA LEU A 9 -17.86 22.13 3.06
C LEU A 9 -17.06 20.99 2.40
N TYR A 10 -15.77 21.21 2.15
CA TYR A 10 -14.91 20.27 1.43
C TYR A 10 -13.89 19.54 2.32
N SER A 11 -13.55 20.10 3.48
CA SER A 11 -12.52 19.54 4.36
C SER A 11 -13.02 19.44 5.80
N TRP A 12 -13.62 18.29 6.13
CA TRP A 12 -14.00 17.96 7.49
C TRP A 12 -12.79 17.47 8.30
N LYS A 13 -12.68 17.91 9.56
CA LYS A 13 -11.66 17.44 10.51
C LYS A 13 -11.96 15.98 10.88
N GLY A 14 -11.40 15.05 10.13
CA GLY A 14 -11.61 13.61 10.30
C GLY A 14 -11.50 12.85 8.97
N ASP A 15 -11.71 13.55 7.85
CA ASP A 15 -11.63 12.95 6.53
C ASP A 15 -10.21 13.04 5.96
N GLU A 16 -9.48 11.92 5.98
CA GLU A 16 -8.28 11.67 5.13
C GLU A 16 -8.66 11.56 3.62
N ASN A 17 -9.78 12.16 3.21
CA ASN A 17 -10.38 11.93 1.91
C ASN A 17 -9.55 12.54 0.78
N ILE A 18 -8.90 13.69 1.02
CA ILE A 18 -8.01 14.35 0.06
C ILE A 18 -6.79 13.47 -0.23
N ARG A 19 -6.17 12.88 0.80
CA ARG A 19 -5.01 12.00 0.65
C ARG A 19 -5.39 10.74 -0.12
N THR A 20 -6.52 10.14 0.25
CA THR A 20 -7.04 8.94 -0.42
C THR A 20 -7.36 9.22 -1.88
N ALA A 21 -8.06 10.32 -2.18
CA ALA A 21 -8.36 10.74 -3.55
C ALA A 21 -7.10 10.99 -4.39
N LYS A 22 -6.06 11.59 -3.80
CA LYS A 22 -4.75 11.76 -4.47
C LYS A 22 -4.11 10.41 -4.82
N ILE A 23 -4.19 9.41 -3.92
CA ILE A 23 -3.63 8.08 -4.15
C ILE A 23 -4.43 7.33 -5.22
N LEU A 24 -5.77 7.33 -5.12
CA LEU A 24 -6.67 6.73 -6.10
C LEU A 24 -6.40 7.29 -7.51
N ARG A 25 -6.28 8.63 -7.62
CA ARG A 25 -5.97 9.29 -8.89
C ARG A 25 -4.58 8.95 -9.41
N ARG A 26 -3.56 8.90 -8.53
CA ARG A 26 -2.17 8.61 -8.90
C ARG A 26 -1.99 7.21 -9.48
N TYR A 27 -2.64 6.20 -8.90
CA TYR A 27 -2.49 4.80 -9.31
C TYR A 27 -3.67 4.27 -10.13
N HIS A 28 -4.54 5.17 -10.59
CA HIS A 28 -5.75 4.85 -11.35
C HIS A 28 -6.53 3.67 -10.75
N ILE A 29 -6.89 3.82 -9.46
CA ILE A 29 -7.70 2.83 -8.75
C ILE A 29 -9.17 3.21 -8.99
N GLN A 30 -9.92 2.31 -9.64
CA GLN A 30 -11.33 2.53 -9.97
C GLN A 30 -12.23 2.38 -8.75
N ASN A 31 -12.05 1.29 -8.00
CA ASN A 31 -12.87 0.99 -6.83
C ASN A 31 -12.22 1.51 -5.56
N ARG A 32 -12.96 2.31 -4.78
CA ARG A 32 -12.46 2.81 -3.50
C ARG A 32 -12.27 1.70 -2.46
N GLU A 33 -13.06 0.63 -2.56
CA GLU A 33 -13.01 -0.53 -1.67
C GLU A 33 -11.64 -1.22 -1.71
N ASP A 34 -11.01 -1.32 -2.89
CA ASP A 34 -9.67 -1.87 -3.06
C ASP A 34 -8.66 -1.14 -2.17
N TYR A 35 -8.73 0.20 -2.15
CA TYR A 35 -7.83 1.00 -1.33
C TYR A 35 -8.08 0.78 0.18
N VAL A 36 -9.34 0.66 0.59
CA VAL A 36 -9.70 0.37 1.98
C VAL A 36 -9.17 -1.01 2.39
N ALA A 37 -9.30 -2.01 1.52
CA ALA A 37 -8.76 -3.35 1.73
C ALA A 37 -7.23 -3.33 1.87
N TYR A 38 -6.51 -2.61 0.99
CA TYR A 38 -5.06 -2.45 1.11
C TYR A 38 -4.65 -1.77 2.42
N SER A 39 -5.36 -0.72 2.82
CA SER A 39 -5.11 -0.03 4.09
C SER A 39 -5.33 -0.96 5.29
N LYS A 40 -6.36 -1.82 5.24
CA LYS A 40 -6.63 -2.81 6.29
C LYS A 40 -5.49 -3.83 6.39
N ILE A 41 -4.98 -4.33 5.25
CA ILE A 41 -3.84 -5.26 5.21
C ILE A 41 -2.58 -4.59 5.78
N CYS A 42 -2.27 -3.36 5.38
CA CYS A 42 -1.16 -2.61 5.98
C CYS A 42 -1.31 -2.49 7.51
N GLY A 43 -2.52 -2.21 7.98
CA GLY A 43 -2.84 -2.16 9.41
C GLY A 43 -2.68 -3.50 10.14
N GLN A 44 -2.92 -4.63 9.47
CA GLN A 44 -2.68 -5.96 10.04
C GLN A 44 -1.18 -6.25 10.16
N VAL A 45 -0.41 -5.91 9.12
CA VAL A 45 1.05 -6.09 9.13
C VAL A 45 1.70 -5.24 10.21
N THR A 46 1.31 -3.97 10.36
CA THR A 46 1.85 -3.08 11.39
C THR A 46 1.48 -3.53 12.80
N LYS A 47 0.26 -4.05 13.00
CA LYS A 47 -0.14 -4.68 14.27
C LYS A 47 0.69 -5.91 14.59
N LEU A 48 0.97 -6.75 13.59
CA LEU A 48 1.80 -7.95 13.78
C LEU A 48 3.24 -7.57 14.12
N SER A 49 3.85 -6.62 13.40
CA SER A 49 5.20 -6.15 13.70
C SER A 49 5.29 -5.50 15.09
N ALA A 50 4.28 -4.75 15.50
CA ALA A 50 4.22 -4.17 16.85
C ALA A 50 4.16 -5.26 17.93
N LYS A 51 3.37 -6.32 17.73
CA LYS A 51 3.34 -7.48 18.65
C LYS A 51 4.68 -8.21 18.70
N LEU A 52 5.34 -8.42 17.57
CA LEU A 52 6.67 -9.06 17.54
C LEU A 52 7.72 -8.24 18.29
N LYS A 53 7.61 -6.90 18.30
CA LYS A 53 8.48 -6.03 19.10
C LYS A 53 8.28 -6.14 20.60
N THR A 54 7.08 -6.49 21.07
CA THR A 54 6.81 -6.67 22.51
C THR A 54 7.45 -7.93 23.10
N LEU A 55 7.84 -8.90 22.25
CA LEU A 55 8.53 -10.11 22.68
C LEU A 55 10.02 -9.85 22.94
N LYS A 56 10.66 -10.67 23.77
CA LYS A 56 12.12 -10.58 24.01
C LYS A 56 12.91 -10.84 22.72
N ALA A 57 14.07 -10.20 22.58
CA ALA A 57 14.88 -10.32 21.37
C ALA A 57 15.43 -11.73 21.13
N ASP A 58 15.72 -12.45 22.21
CA ASP A 58 16.33 -13.79 22.17
C ASP A 58 15.32 -14.93 22.01
N ASP A 59 14.03 -14.61 21.94
CA ASP A 59 13.00 -15.63 21.75
C ASP A 59 13.08 -16.21 20.34
N SER A 60 13.32 -17.52 20.25
CA SER A 60 13.36 -18.28 18.99
C SER A 60 12.11 -18.08 18.13
N PHE A 61 10.93 -17.93 18.75
CA PHE A 61 9.68 -17.70 18.03
C PHE A 61 9.66 -16.32 17.36
N ARG A 62 10.15 -15.28 18.04
CA ARG A 62 10.25 -13.94 17.49
C ARG A 62 11.17 -13.92 16.28
N ILE A 63 12.31 -14.59 16.35
CA ILE A 63 13.29 -14.63 15.24
C ILE A 63 12.65 -15.31 14.02
N ALA A 64 12.10 -16.51 14.20
CA ALA A 64 11.47 -17.27 13.12
C ALA A 64 10.30 -16.51 12.47
N MET A 65 9.40 -15.93 13.27
CA MET A 65 8.25 -15.17 12.74
C MET A 65 8.66 -13.85 12.08
N THR A 66 9.71 -13.20 12.57
CA THR A 66 10.24 -11.98 11.97
C THR A 66 10.84 -12.27 10.60
N GLU A 67 11.61 -13.34 10.49
CA GLU A 67 12.20 -13.80 9.23
C GLU A 67 11.11 -14.15 8.21
N GLN A 68 10.13 -14.98 8.59
CA GLN A 68 9.00 -15.33 7.72
C GLN A 68 8.20 -14.11 7.24
N LEU A 69 7.96 -13.13 8.13
CA LEU A 69 7.25 -11.91 7.77
C LEU A 69 8.05 -11.09 6.75
N LEU A 70 9.35 -10.92 6.99
CA LEU A 70 10.22 -10.12 6.12
C LEU A 70 10.46 -10.78 4.77
N ASP A 71 10.62 -12.11 4.74
CA ASP A 71 10.72 -12.88 3.50
C ASP A 71 9.47 -12.71 2.66
N LYS A 72 8.29 -12.96 3.26
CA LYS A 72 7.02 -12.82 2.54
C LYS A 72 6.82 -11.41 1.99
N LEU A 73 7.12 -10.37 2.77
CA LEU A 73 6.98 -8.99 2.34
C LEU A 73 7.98 -8.60 1.24
N PHE A 74 9.17 -9.17 1.25
CA PHE A 74 10.20 -8.96 0.24
C PHE A 74 9.87 -9.70 -1.07
N ASP A 75 9.41 -10.95 -0.98
CA ASP A 75 9.06 -11.76 -2.15
C ASP A 75 7.84 -11.17 -2.88
N MET A 76 6.87 -10.62 -2.13
CA MET A 76 5.78 -9.80 -2.72
C MET A 76 6.26 -8.43 -3.24
N GLY A 77 7.51 -8.04 -2.95
CA GLY A 77 8.10 -6.76 -3.33
C GLY A 77 7.57 -5.54 -2.57
N ILE A 78 6.82 -5.71 -1.48
CA ILE A 78 6.31 -4.58 -0.70
C ILE A 78 7.46 -3.83 -0.02
N VAL A 79 8.43 -4.57 0.49
CA VAL A 79 9.65 -4.08 1.12
C VAL A 79 10.85 -4.35 0.21
N THR A 80 11.83 -3.44 0.20
CA THR A 80 13.04 -3.55 -0.63
C THR A 80 14.21 -4.23 0.05
N THR A 81 14.18 -4.37 1.39
CA THR A 81 15.28 -4.91 2.19
C THR A 81 14.75 -5.78 3.33
N LYS A 82 15.36 -6.95 3.54
CA LYS A 82 15.03 -7.88 4.64
C LYS A 82 15.69 -7.55 5.98
N LYS A 83 16.51 -6.50 6.04
CA LYS A 83 17.41 -6.26 7.18
C LYS A 83 16.74 -5.66 8.42
N SER A 84 15.59 -4.98 8.27
CA SER A 84 14.99 -4.23 9.37
C SER A 84 13.49 -4.41 9.44
N LEU A 85 13.01 -4.81 10.61
CA LEU A 85 11.59 -4.90 10.95
C LEU A 85 10.91 -3.51 10.96
N GLN A 86 11.66 -2.42 11.11
CA GLN A 86 11.10 -1.06 11.03
C GLN A 86 10.46 -0.80 9.66
N LYS A 87 11.02 -1.39 8.58
CA LYS A 87 10.44 -1.25 7.24
C LYS A 87 9.08 -1.91 7.09
N ALA A 88 8.75 -2.90 7.93
CA ALA A 88 7.42 -3.52 7.96
C ALA A 88 6.38 -2.62 8.65
N GLU A 89 6.79 -1.75 9.57
CA GLU A 89 5.89 -0.77 10.21
C GLU A 89 5.62 0.44 9.32
N GLU A 90 6.60 0.84 8.51
CA GLU A 90 6.46 1.96 7.57
C GLU A 90 5.66 1.59 6.29
N ILE A 91 5.05 0.40 6.24
CA ILE A 91 4.30 -0.04 5.07
C ILE A 91 3.09 0.86 4.86
N THR A 92 3.01 1.42 3.66
CA THR A 92 1.89 2.24 3.22
C THR A 92 1.05 1.50 2.17
N ALA A 93 -0.23 1.83 2.08
CA ALA A 93 -1.10 1.32 1.01
C ALA A 93 -0.54 1.65 -0.39
N SER A 94 0.23 2.74 -0.52
CA SER A 94 0.94 3.10 -1.76
C SER A 94 2.01 2.07 -2.16
N ALA A 95 2.63 1.36 -1.23
CA ALA A 95 3.56 0.27 -1.55
C ALA A 95 2.84 -0.89 -2.26
N LEU A 96 1.66 -1.27 -1.78
CA LEU A 96 0.79 -2.24 -2.43
C LEU A 96 0.29 -1.75 -3.79
N CYS A 97 -0.16 -0.49 -3.87
CA CYS A 97 -0.66 0.08 -5.14
C CYS A 97 0.41 0.07 -6.25
N ARG A 98 1.69 0.21 -5.88
CA ARG A 98 2.84 0.15 -6.81
C ARG A 98 3.13 -1.26 -7.36
N ARG A 99 2.55 -2.31 -6.77
CA ARG A 99 2.69 -3.71 -7.20
C ARG A 99 1.52 -4.19 -8.05
N ARG A 100 0.51 -3.35 -8.29
CA ARG A 100 -0.58 -3.65 -9.22
C ARG A 100 -0.03 -3.79 -10.64
N LEU A 101 -0.59 -4.74 -11.40
CA LEU A 101 -0.16 -5.05 -12.77
C LEU A 101 -0.05 -3.82 -13.68
N PRO A 102 -1.04 -2.90 -13.75
CA PRO A 102 -0.93 -1.73 -14.63
C PRO A 102 0.24 -0.80 -14.26
N VAL A 103 0.56 -0.70 -12.96
CA VAL A 103 1.69 0.13 -12.49
C VAL A 103 3.03 -0.55 -12.79
N VAL A 104 3.08 -1.87 -12.69
CA VAL A 104 4.27 -2.66 -13.05
C VAL A 104 4.53 -2.57 -14.56
N MET A 105 3.49 -2.66 -15.40
CA MET A 105 3.61 -2.49 -16.85
C MET A 105 4.24 -1.15 -17.23
N VAL A 106 3.78 -0.05 -16.61
CA VAL A 106 4.37 1.29 -16.85
C VAL A 106 5.83 1.33 -16.41
N ARG A 107 6.17 0.71 -15.27
CA ARG A 107 7.55 0.64 -14.80
C ARG A 107 8.46 -0.17 -15.74
N MET A 108 7.93 -1.22 -16.35
CA MET A 108 8.62 -2.04 -17.34
C MET A 108 8.59 -1.43 -18.76
N LYS A 109 8.07 -0.21 -18.92
CA LYS A 109 7.93 0.50 -20.20
C LYS A 109 7.06 -0.22 -21.24
N MET A 110 6.12 -1.05 -20.79
CA MET A 110 5.12 -1.70 -21.66
C MET A 110 3.96 -0.77 -22.04
N ALA A 111 3.73 0.27 -21.24
CA ALA A 111 2.72 1.30 -21.47
C ALA A 111 3.24 2.65 -21.00
N GLU A 112 2.81 3.73 -21.65
CA GLU A 112 3.27 5.10 -21.32
C GLU A 112 2.64 5.63 -20.02
N THR A 113 1.34 5.34 -19.81
CA THR A 113 0.59 5.84 -18.65
C THR A 113 -0.14 4.72 -17.92
N VAL A 114 -0.44 4.94 -16.63
CA VAL A 114 -1.20 3.96 -15.83
C VAL A 114 -2.62 3.78 -16.38
N ARG A 115 -3.21 4.84 -16.95
CA ARG A 115 -4.55 4.78 -17.56
C ARG A 115 -4.55 3.90 -18.81
N THR A 116 -3.58 4.07 -19.69
CA THR A 116 -3.42 3.22 -20.88
C THR A 116 -3.12 1.78 -20.47
N ALA A 117 -2.29 1.57 -19.45
CA ALA A 117 -2.03 0.23 -18.94
C ALA A 117 -3.30 -0.47 -18.44
N VAL A 118 -4.20 0.25 -17.75
CA VAL A 118 -5.49 -0.31 -17.32
C VAL A 118 -6.36 -0.67 -18.50
N THR A 119 -6.48 0.18 -19.52
CA THR A 119 -7.30 -0.13 -20.71
C THR A 119 -6.77 -1.33 -21.49
N LEU A 120 -5.45 -1.50 -21.60
CA LEU A 120 -4.84 -2.66 -22.27
C LEU A 120 -5.13 -3.97 -21.51
N VAL A 121 -5.14 -3.92 -20.17
CA VAL A 121 -5.50 -5.04 -19.31
C VAL A 121 -6.99 -5.37 -19.44
N GLU A 122 -7.87 -4.35 -19.43
CA GLU A 122 -9.32 -4.53 -19.61
C GLU A 122 -9.68 -5.11 -20.98
N GLN A 123 -8.94 -4.75 -22.02
CA GLN A 123 -9.08 -5.31 -23.37
C GLN A 123 -8.54 -6.74 -23.49
N GLY A 124 -7.83 -7.26 -22.49
CA GLY A 124 -7.27 -8.61 -22.51
C GLY A 124 -6.00 -8.75 -23.37
N GLN A 125 -5.30 -7.65 -23.67
CA GLN A 125 -4.08 -7.68 -24.48
C GLN A 125 -2.84 -8.12 -23.68
N VAL A 126 -2.96 -8.22 -22.36
CA VAL A 126 -1.86 -8.52 -21.44
C VAL A 126 -2.08 -9.90 -20.81
N ARG A 127 -1.05 -10.74 -20.85
CA ARG A 127 -1.01 -12.04 -20.19
C ARG A 127 0.10 -12.08 -19.15
N VAL A 128 -0.14 -12.75 -18.02
CA VAL A 128 0.87 -12.98 -16.97
C VAL A 128 1.06 -14.49 -16.84
N GLY A 129 2.12 -15.01 -17.46
CA GLY A 129 2.42 -16.45 -17.52
C GLY A 129 1.67 -17.18 -18.62
#